data_AF-A0A6A6I7X0-F1
#
_entry.id   AF-A0A6A6I7X0-F1
#
_cell.length_a   1.000
_cell.length_b   1.000
_cell.length_c   1.000
_cell.angle_alpha   90.00
_cell.angle_beta   90.00
_cell.angle_gamma   90.00
#
_symmetry.space_group_name_H-M   'P 1'
#
loop_
_entity.id
_entity.type
_entity.pdbx_description
1 polymer ?
#
loop_
_entity_poly.entity_id
_entity_poly.type
_entity_poly.pdbx_seq_one_letter_code
_entity_poly.pdbx_strand_id
1 'polypeptide(L)'
;MARKKSSPEDNGSSSAPSVAAQSAQNQLQSLAEKRDAVNEEALALERRRRALCKQSRGIEHRMRLAILRNFISECRELAGKVHALLPLELRDRVYEYAWEGYDASRPWRGPKRSYWTPWVLPEFVGHGVAKEAAVVYYRVKPHALPFSMPGGVETFLTVDRFHLGLNPGDHIRHLEIRILAHYNYAMLKTNMEALRQLRLMNGFRLRITLEGRVTEHLPKVLRALVPMCQELKEAGANVQVWEAQYALERKRLLDLPDLLNSMEG
;
A
#
# COMPACT_ATOMS: atom_id res chain seq x y z
N MET A 1 26.98 -77.81 -39.74
CA MET A 1 27.12 -76.51 -40.44
C MET A 1 28.05 -75.64 -39.61
N ALA A 2 29.38 -75.72 -39.77
CA ALA A 2 30.20 -75.19 -40.86
C ALA A 2 30.40 -73.66 -40.81
N ARG A 3 31.44 -73.19 -40.09
CA ARG A 3 32.54 -72.39 -40.67
C ARG A 3 33.71 -72.22 -39.70
N LYS A 4 34.86 -72.78 -40.11
CA LYS A 4 36.24 -72.49 -39.68
C LYS A 4 36.62 -71.02 -39.99
N LYS A 5 37.48 -70.42 -39.16
CA LYS A 5 38.60 -69.50 -39.48
C LYS A 5 39.22 -69.01 -38.16
N SER A 6 40.32 -69.62 -37.71
CA SER A 6 41.73 -69.23 -37.96
C SER A 6 42.20 -68.09 -37.04
N SER A 7 42.93 -68.48 -36.00
CA SER A 7 43.85 -67.61 -35.26
C SER A 7 44.89 -66.98 -36.20
N PRO A 8 45.38 -65.79 -35.84
CA PRO A 8 46.80 -65.46 -35.92
C PRO A 8 47.28 -65.09 -34.51
N GLU A 9 48.19 -65.89 -33.94
CA GLU A 9 49.62 -65.58 -33.91
C GLU A 9 49.94 -64.31 -33.12
N ASP A 10 50.27 -64.54 -31.85
CA ASP A 10 51.20 -63.75 -31.05
C ASP A 10 52.42 -63.35 -31.89
N ASN A 11 52.63 -62.05 -32.05
CA ASN A 11 53.95 -61.48 -32.31
C ASN A 11 54.14 -60.29 -31.37
N GLY A 12 54.69 -60.61 -30.19
CA GLY A 12 55.20 -59.64 -29.24
C GLY A 12 56.34 -58.84 -29.85
N SER A 13 56.06 -57.60 -30.22
CA SER A 13 57.07 -56.54 -30.34
C SER A 13 56.93 -55.64 -29.11
N SER A 14 57.59 -56.05 -28.03
CA SER A 14 57.82 -55.22 -26.84
C SER A 14 58.83 -54.13 -27.20
N SER A 15 58.37 -53.07 -27.88
CA SER A 15 59.10 -51.82 -27.96
C SER A 15 59.12 -51.18 -26.59
N ALA A 16 60.27 -51.24 -25.91
CA ALA A 16 60.47 -50.51 -24.67
C ALA A 16 60.11 -49.02 -24.91
N PRO A 17 59.24 -48.40 -24.10
CA PRO A 17 58.93 -46.99 -24.26
C PRO A 17 60.23 -46.20 -24.15
N SER A 18 60.50 -45.37 -25.16
CA SER A 18 61.60 -44.40 -25.12
C SER A 18 61.57 -43.66 -23.78
N VAL A 19 62.72 -43.46 -23.14
CA VAL A 19 62.86 -42.74 -21.86
C VAL A 19 62.10 -41.40 -21.86
N ALA A 20 62.00 -40.76 -23.03
CA ALA A 20 61.21 -39.55 -23.24
C ALA A 20 59.69 -39.75 -23.03
N ALA A 21 59.12 -40.87 -23.45
CA ALA A 21 57.70 -41.18 -23.28
C ALA A 21 57.35 -41.43 -21.80
N GLN A 22 58.19 -42.15 -21.06
CA GLN A 22 57.99 -42.36 -19.62
C GLN A 22 58.12 -41.05 -18.84
N SER A 23 59.09 -40.20 -19.20
CA SER A 23 59.23 -38.87 -18.60
C SER A 23 58.01 -37.99 -18.87
N ALA A 24 57.46 -38.01 -20.10
CA ALA A 24 56.25 -37.27 -20.44
C ALA A 24 55.03 -37.78 -19.67
N GLN A 25 54.90 -39.10 -19.49
CA GLN A 25 53.80 -39.70 -18.73
C GLN A 25 53.86 -39.32 -17.24
N ASN A 26 55.05 -39.35 -16.64
CA ASN A 26 55.25 -38.91 -15.25
C ASN A 26 54.94 -37.41 -15.08
N GLN A 27 55.31 -36.57 -16.06
CA GLN A 27 54.96 -35.14 -16.05
C GLN A 27 53.45 -34.93 -16.14
N LEU A 28 52.75 -35.66 -17.02
CA LEU A 28 51.29 -35.58 -17.14
C LEU A 28 50.59 -36.01 -15.85
N GLN A 29 51.05 -37.06 -15.19
CA GLN A 29 50.50 -37.50 -13.92
C GLN A 29 50.69 -36.45 -12.81
N SER A 30 51.89 -35.87 -12.70
CA SER A 30 52.15 -34.78 -11.75
C SER A 30 51.28 -33.54 -12.03
N LEU A 31 51.03 -33.21 -13.30
CA LEU A 31 50.14 -32.11 -13.67
C LEU A 31 48.68 -32.41 -13.33
N ALA A 32 48.22 -33.65 -13.51
CA ALA A 32 46.88 -34.08 -13.11
C ALA A 32 46.67 -33.95 -11.60
N GLU A 33 47.62 -34.44 -10.80
CA GLU A 33 47.59 -34.33 -9.33
C GLU A 33 47.55 -32.87 -8.87
N LYS A 34 48.38 -32.00 -9.48
CA LYS A 34 48.35 -30.56 -9.19
C LYS A 34 47.02 -29.93 -9.57
N ARG A 35 46.43 -30.30 -10.71
CA ARG A 35 45.13 -29.79 -11.16
C ARG A 35 44.04 -30.18 -10.17
N ASP A 36 44.04 -31.42 -9.70
CA ASP A 36 43.02 -31.90 -8.77
C ASP A 36 43.16 -31.25 -7.39
N ALA A 37 44.40 -31.06 -6.90
CA ALA A 37 44.66 -30.29 -5.68
C ALA A 37 44.16 -28.84 -5.78
N VAL A 38 44.42 -28.17 -6.92
CA VAL A 38 43.90 -26.81 -7.17
C VAL A 38 42.37 -26.78 -7.23
N ASN A 39 41.75 -27.79 -7.83
CA ASN A 39 40.28 -27.89 -7.89
C ASN A 39 39.67 -28.10 -6.50
N GLU A 40 40.29 -28.93 -5.66
CA GLU A 40 39.85 -29.14 -4.27
C GLU A 40 40.00 -27.85 -3.44
N GLU A 41 41.11 -27.13 -3.58
CA GLU A 41 41.31 -25.84 -2.94
C GLU A 41 40.27 -24.81 -3.41
N ALA A 42 40.01 -24.74 -4.72
CA ALA A 42 38.99 -23.86 -5.29
C ALA A 42 37.59 -24.17 -4.74
N LEU A 43 37.23 -25.45 -4.63
CA LEU A 43 35.96 -25.89 -4.02
C LEU A 43 35.88 -25.54 -2.53
N ALA A 44 36.97 -25.70 -1.78
CA ALA A 44 37.03 -25.33 -0.37
C ALA A 44 36.86 -23.81 -0.19
N LEU A 45 37.51 -23.02 -1.04
CA LEU A 45 37.42 -21.55 -1.04
C LEU A 45 36.01 -21.09 -1.42
N GLU A 46 35.35 -21.74 -2.38
CA GLU A 46 33.96 -21.44 -2.73
C GLU A 46 32.99 -21.76 -1.58
N ARG A 47 33.15 -22.91 -0.92
CA ARG A 47 32.36 -23.26 0.28
C ARG A 47 32.53 -22.21 1.38
N ARG A 48 33.77 -21.79 1.64
CA ARG A 48 34.08 -20.73 2.62
C ARG A 48 33.43 -19.40 2.23
N ARG A 49 33.51 -19.00 0.96
CA ARG A 49 32.84 -17.78 0.44
C ARG A 49 31.33 -17.84 0.65
N ARG A 50 30.67 -18.95 0.31
CA ARG A 50 29.22 -19.13 0.51
C ARG A 50 28.85 -19.05 2.00
N ALA A 51 29.65 -19.64 2.88
CA ALA A 51 29.44 -19.56 4.33
C ALA A 51 29.56 -18.12 4.85
N LEU A 52 30.59 -17.38 4.44
CA LEU A 52 30.78 -15.97 4.80
C LEU A 52 29.66 -15.08 4.27
N CYS A 53 29.20 -15.29 3.03
CA CYS A 53 28.04 -14.56 2.48
C CYS A 53 26.77 -14.81 3.31
N LYS A 54 26.52 -16.05 3.74
CA LYS A 54 25.39 -16.39 4.62
C LYS A 54 25.52 -15.72 5.99
N GLN A 55 26.72 -15.74 6.58
CA GLN A 55 26.99 -15.09 7.85
C GLN A 55 26.80 -13.57 7.76
N SER A 56 27.32 -12.93 6.71
CA SER A 56 27.20 -11.49 6.47
C SER A 56 25.74 -11.06 6.36
N ARG A 57 24.93 -11.76 5.55
CA ARG A 57 23.47 -11.52 5.45
C ARG A 57 22.76 -11.68 6.81
N GLY A 58 23.19 -12.66 7.61
CA GLY A 58 22.66 -12.86 8.96
C GLY A 58 22.99 -11.72 9.91
N ILE A 59 24.22 -11.19 9.86
CA ILE A 59 24.63 -10.02 10.64
C ILE A 59 23.84 -8.79 10.21
N GLU A 60 23.77 -8.52 8.91
CA GLU A 60 23.04 -7.38 8.35
C GLU A 60 21.57 -7.39 8.76
N HIS A 61 20.91 -8.55 8.65
CA HIS A 61 19.52 -8.71 9.08
C HIS A 61 19.35 -8.40 10.58
N ARG A 62 20.23 -8.92 11.45
CA ARG A 62 20.19 -8.63 12.90
C ARG A 62 20.42 -7.16 13.20
N MET A 63 21.37 -6.50 12.52
CA MET A 63 21.61 -5.07 12.68
C MET A 63 20.39 -4.24 12.28
N ARG A 64 19.77 -4.55 11.13
CA ARG A 64 18.53 -3.89 10.70
C ARG A 64 17.41 -4.05 11.73
N LEU A 65 17.24 -5.25 12.30
CA LEU A 65 16.26 -5.48 13.35
C LEU A 65 16.59 -4.71 14.65
N ALA A 66 17.85 -4.64 15.04
CA ALA A 66 18.28 -3.88 16.22
C ALA A 66 18.00 -2.38 16.07
N ILE A 67 18.33 -1.82 14.90
CA ILE A 67 18.05 -0.41 14.56
C ILE A 67 16.54 -0.15 14.62
N LEU A 68 15.73 -1.02 14.00
CA LEU A 68 14.26 -0.87 14.01
C LEU A 68 13.69 -0.94 15.43
N ARG A 69 14.17 -1.85 16.28
CA ARG A 69 13.71 -1.95 17.68
C ARG A 69 14.08 -0.72 18.49
N ASN A 70 15.30 -0.21 18.33
CA ASN A 70 15.73 1.01 19.01
C ASN A 70 14.86 2.20 18.58
N PHE A 71 14.67 2.36 17.28
CA PHE A 71 13.81 3.40 16.71
C PHE A 71 12.36 3.31 17.23
N ILE A 72 11.77 2.11 17.24
CA ILE A 72 10.44 1.87 17.82
C ILE A 72 10.38 2.29 19.30
N SER A 73 11.41 1.95 20.07
CA SER A 73 11.49 2.31 21.49
C SER A 73 11.51 3.83 21.69
N GLU A 74 12.36 4.53 20.93
CA GLU A 74 12.47 5.99 20.98
C GLU A 74 11.16 6.67 20.55
N CYS A 75 10.53 6.20 19.46
CA CYS A 75 9.23 6.70 19.03
C CYS A 75 8.17 6.53 20.12
N ARG A 76 8.14 5.37 20.78
CA ARG A 76 7.17 5.07 21.82
C ARG A 76 7.37 5.95 23.05
N GLU A 77 8.62 6.14 23.46
CA GLU A 77 8.96 7.01 24.58
C GLU A 77 8.55 8.46 24.29
N LEU A 78 8.88 8.97 23.11
CA LEU A 78 8.49 10.31 22.69
C LEU A 78 6.97 10.47 22.63
N ALA A 79 6.28 9.53 21.99
CA ALA A 79 4.81 9.54 21.90
C ALA A 79 4.16 9.48 23.29
N GLY A 80 4.69 8.66 24.19
CA GLY A 80 4.24 8.59 25.59
C GLY A 80 4.41 9.92 26.32
N LYS A 81 5.55 10.59 26.15
CA LYS A 81 5.78 11.94 26.73
C LYS A 81 4.82 12.97 26.16
N VAL A 82 4.62 12.99 24.83
CA VAL A 82 3.65 13.87 24.17
C VAL A 82 2.24 13.62 24.71
N HIS A 83 1.85 12.35 24.83
CA HIS A 83 0.53 11.95 25.32
C HIS A 83 0.29 12.36 26.78
N ALA A 84 1.30 12.17 27.64
CA ALA A 84 1.20 12.46 29.07
C ALA A 84 1.29 13.95 29.40
N LEU A 85 2.13 14.71 28.68
CA LEU A 85 2.44 16.10 29.03
C LEU A 85 1.55 17.13 28.31
N LEU A 86 1.13 16.85 27.07
CA LEU A 86 0.34 17.80 26.31
C LEU A 86 -1.16 17.59 26.56
N PRO A 87 -1.95 18.67 26.73
CA PRO A 87 -3.41 18.58 26.73
C PRO A 87 -3.92 18.14 25.36
N LEU A 88 -5.15 17.62 25.33
CA LEU A 88 -5.75 17.00 24.13
C LEU A 88 -5.72 17.94 22.92
N GLU A 89 -5.97 19.23 23.13
CA GLU A 89 -6.02 20.24 22.07
C GLU A 89 -4.67 20.39 21.37
N LEU A 90 -3.56 20.34 22.13
CA LEU A 90 -2.22 20.41 21.56
C LEU A 90 -1.82 19.10 20.88
N ARG A 91 -2.25 17.95 21.42
CA ARG A 91 -2.05 16.65 20.76
C ARG A 91 -2.77 16.60 19.42
N ASP A 92 -4.00 17.09 19.37
CA ASP A 92 -4.78 17.20 18.15
C ASP A 92 -4.07 18.06 17.09
N ARG A 93 -3.41 19.15 17.47
CA ARG A 93 -2.57 19.95 16.55
C ARG A 93 -1.35 19.20 16.04
N VAL A 94 -0.68 18.43 16.90
CA VAL A 94 0.45 17.59 16.48
C VAL A 94 -0.03 16.54 15.46
N TYR A 95 -1.16 15.88 15.73
CA TYR A 95 -1.73 14.90 14.82
C TYR A 95 -2.19 15.55 13.50
N GLU A 96 -2.85 16.70 13.56
CA GLU A 96 -3.23 17.51 12.38
C GLU A 96 -2.01 17.80 11.49
N TYR A 97 -0.95 18.34 12.07
CA TYR A 97 0.30 18.63 11.37
C TYR A 97 0.90 17.37 10.76
N ALA A 98 0.93 16.27 11.52
CA ALA A 98 1.43 14.98 11.04
C ALA A 98 0.65 14.50 9.80
N TRP A 99 -0.64 14.84 9.72
CA TRP A 99 -1.47 14.52 8.58
C TRP A 99 -1.33 15.49 7.41
N GLU A 100 -0.90 16.74 7.56
CA GLU A 100 -1.02 17.77 6.52
C GLU A 100 -0.54 17.33 5.14
N GLY A 101 0.64 16.74 5.01
CA GLY A 101 1.13 16.27 3.72
C GLY A 101 0.63 14.88 3.27
N TYR A 102 -0.20 14.20 4.08
CA TYR A 102 -0.79 12.93 3.71
C TYR A 102 -1.87 13.13 2.65
N ASP A 103 -1.61 12.61 1.46
CA ASP A 103 -2.55 12.60 0.34
C ASP A 103 -3.54 11.42 0.48
N ALA A 104 -4.70 11.70 1.07
CA ALA A 104 -5.76 10.71 1.25
C ALA A 104 -6.38 10.23 -0.07
N SER A 105 -6.16 10.94 -1.18
CA SER A 105 -6.67 10.56 -2.50
C SER A 105 -5.93 9.37 -3.11
N ARG A 106 -4.71 9.07 -2.63
CA ARG A 106 -3.98 7.89 -3.09
C ARG A 106 -4.67 6.63 -2.55
N PRO A 107 -4.97 5.65 -3.44
CA PRO A 107 -5.57 4.40 -3.00
C PRO A 107 -4.68 3.77 -1.93
N TRP A 108 -5.29 3.31 -0.84
CA TRP A 108 -4.58 2.57 0.19
C TRP A 108 -4.03 1.28 -0.44
N ARG A 109 -2.74 1.25 -0.76
CA ARG A 109 -2.08 0.04 -1.28
C ARG A 109 -1.49 -0.81 -0.14
N GLY A 110 -2.14 -0.78 1.02
CA GLY A 110 -1.61 -1.29 2.28
C GLY A 110 -0.44 -0.44 2.82
N PRO A 111 0.28 -0.93 3.85
CA PRO A 111 1.47 -0.29 4.42
C PRO A 111 2.69 -0.39 3.48
N LYS A 112 2.52 -0.06 2.19
CA LYS A 112 3.63 0.08 1.26
C LYS A 112 4.35 1.39 1.53
N ARG A 113 5.20 1.41 2.57
CA ARG A 113 6.31 2.35 2.83
C ARG A 113 6.14 3.78 2.27
N SER A 114 4.93 4.33 2.33
CA SER A 114 4.77 5.76 2.17
C SER A 114 5.28 6.33 3.49
N TYR A 115 6.09 7.37 3.40
CA TYR A 115 6.85 7.98 4.50
C TYR A 115 5.97 8.61 5.59
N TRP A 116 4.75 8.11 5.79
CA TRP A 116 3.67 8.78 6.48
C TRP A 116 3.39 8.10 7.83
N THR A 117 3.74 8.90 8.85
CA THR A 117 3.26 8.94 10.24
C THR A 117 3.27 7.64 11.03
N PRO A 118 4.41 7.31 11.67
CA PRO A 118 4.48 6.32 12.76
C PRO A 118 3.41 6.50 13.84
N TRP A 119 2.81 7.68 13.95
CA TRP A 119 1.74 8.07 14.86
C TRP A 119 0.45 7.22 14.80
N VAL A 120 0.17 6.47 13.73
CA VAL A 120 -1.00 5.55 13.69
C VAL A 120 -0.65 4.08 13.80
N LEU A 121 0.63 3.75 13.93
CA LEU A 121 1.08 2.38 14.05
C LEU A 121 1.24 2.05 15.55
N PRO A 122 0.36 1.22 16.14
CA PRO A 122 0.43 0.91 17.58
C PRO A 122 1.79 0.35 18.00
N GLU A 123 2.47 -0.35 17.10
CA GLU A 123 3.80 -0.87 17.36
C GLU A 123 4.85 0.23 17.57
N PHE A 124 4.67 1.43 17.00
CA PHE A 124 5.59 2.57 17.20
C PHE A 124 5.20 3.47 18.35
N VAL A 125 3.91 3.79 18.52
CA VAL A 125 3.47 4.83 19.47
C VAL A 125 2.57 4.32 20.60
N GLY A 126 2.21 3.04 20.59
CA GLY A 126 1.23 2.47 21.51
C GLY A 126 -0.22 2.66 21.03
N HIS A 127 -1.11 1.78 21.49
CA HIS A 127 -2.48 1.70 20.98
C HIS A 127 -3.31 2.96 21.26
N GLY A 128 -3.18 3.57 22.44
CA GLY A 128 -3.92 4.79 22.80
C GLY A 128 -3.59 5.98 21.90
N VAL A 129 -2.29 6.26 21.71
CA VAL A 129 -1.82 7.35 20.84
C VAL A 129 -2.21 7.09 19.39
N ALA A 130 -2.04 5.85 18.91
CA ALA A 130 -2.44 5.47 17.56
C ALA A 130 -3.93 5.72 17.31
N LYS A 131 -4.77 5.37 18.29
CA LYS A 131 -6.22 5.56 18.21
C LYS A 131 -6.61 7.04 18.20
N GLU A 132 -6.02 7.87 19.05
CA GLU A 132 -6.22 9.34 19.02
C GLU A 132 -5.83 9.94 17.67
N ALA A 133 -4.64 9.61 17.17
CA ALA A 133 -4.14 10.12 15.89
C ALA A 133 -5.03 9.71 14.71
N ALA A 134 -5.57 8.48 14.73
CA ALA A 134 -6.50 7.99 13.72
C ALA A 134 -7.88 8.67 13.80
N VAL A 135 -8.37 9.00 15.00
CA VAL A 135 -9.59 9.83 15.14
C VAL A 135 -9.38 11.20 14.49
N VAL A 136 -8.23 11.84 14.72
CA VAL A 136 -7.89 13.12 14.08
C VAL A 136 -7.83 12.96 12.56
N TYR A 137 -7.25 11.89 12.04
CA TYR A 137 -7.25 11.60 10.60
C TYR A 137 -8.66 11.64 10.00
N TYR A 138 -9.61 10.90 10.59
CA TYR A 138 -10.99 10.86 10.09
C TYR A 138 -11.66 12.23 10.17
N ARG A 139 -11.39 12.98 11.24
CA ARG A 139 -11.96 14.30 11.49
C ARG A 139 -11.47 15.36 10.52
N VAL A 140 -10.17 15.43 10.25
CA VAL A 140 -9.57 16.61 9.59
C VAL A 140 -9.34 16.42 8.10
N LYS A 141 -9.12 15.18 7.65
CA LYS A 141 -8.84 14.92 6.24
C LYS A 141 -10.12 14.91 5.41
N PRO A 142 -10.14 15.59 4.25
CA PRO A 142 -11.15 15.35 3.23
C PRO A 142 -10.99 13.93 2.68
N HIS A 143 -12.05 13.14 2.75
CA HIS A 143 -12.04 11.77 2.21
C HIS A 143 -12.79 11.77 0.88
N ALA A 144 -12.04 11.65 -0.22
CA ALA A 144 -12.60 11.57 -1.56
C ALA A 144 -12.93 10.12 -1.93
N LEU A 145 -14.21 9.82 -2.11
CA LEU A 145 -14.69 8.51 -2.52
C LEU A 145 -15.15 8.56 -3.99
N PRO A 146 -14.53 7.77 -4.88
CA PRO A 146 -15.05 7.59 -6.22
C PRO A 146 -16.36 6.80 -6.16
N PHE A 147 -17.36 7.28 -6.88
CA PHE A 147 -18.67 6.63 -6.98
C PHE A 147 -18.62 5.49 -8.01
N SER A 148 -17.78 4.48 -7.77
CA SER A 148 -17.58 3.36 -8.71
C SER A 148 -18.05 2.02 -8.16
N MET A 149 -18.36 1.91 -6.86
CA MET A 149 -18.68 0.65 -6.19
C MET A 149 -20.00 0.75 -5.40
N PRO A 150 -20.92 -0.24 -5.50
CA PRO A 150 -22.09 -0.32 -4.63
C PRO A 150 -21.65 -0.40 -3.15
N GLY A 151 -22.27 0.39 -2.27
CA GLY A 151 -21.94 0.38 -0.83
C GLY A 151 -20.55 0.91 -0.47
N GLY A 152 -19.86 1.61 -1.40
CA GLY A 152 -18.54 2.19 -1.13
C GLY A 152 -18.54 3.21 0.02
N VAL A 153 -19.59 4.03 0.14
CA VAL A 153 -19.76 4.97 1.25
C VAL A 153 -19.99 4.20 2.55
N GLU A 154 -20.93 3.26 2.59
CA GLU A 154 -21.20 2.44 3.79
C GLU A 154 -19.96 1.70 4.27
N THR A 155 -19.25 1.04 3.35
CA THR A 155 -17.99 0.34 3.64
C THR A 155 -16.97 1.32 4.24
N PHE A 156 -16.83 2.52 3.68
CA PHE A 156 -15.91 3.51 4.22
C PHE A 156 -16.31 4.02 5.60
N LEU A 157 -17.61 4.17 5.86
CA LEU A 157 -18.12 4.62 7.16
C LEU A 157 -18.00 3.57 8.26
N THR A 158 -17.92 2.29 7.91
CA THR A 158 -17.92 1.16 8.86
C THR A 158 -16.58 0.44 9.00
N VAL A 159 -15.75 0.43 7.96
CA VAL A 159 -14.48 -0.31 7.95
C VAL A 159 -13.35 0.57 8.50
N ASP A 160 -12.82 0.16 9.65
CA ASP A 160 -11.62 0.75 10.23
C ASP A 160 -10.39 0.51 9.35
N ARG A 161 -9.89 1.57 8.72
CA ARG A 161 -8.71 1.53 7.84
C ARG A 161 -7.42 1.23 8.59
N PHE A 162 -7.37 1.55 9.88
CA PHE A 162 -6.18 1.38 10.71
C PHE A 162 -6.26 0.14 11.61
N HIS A 163 -7.40 -0.55 11.64
CA HIS A 163 -7.64 -1.73 12.48
C HIS A 163 -7.40 -1.45 13.99
N LEU A 164 -7.83 -0.29 14.46
CA LEU A 164 -7.74 0.21 15.85
C LEU A 164 -9.07 0.11 16.62
N GLY A 165 -10.09 -0.55 16.05
CA GLY A 165 -11.42 -0.66 16.62
C GLY A 165 -12.16 0.69 16.63
N LEU A 166 -11.94 1.50 15.60
CA LEU A 166 -12.64 2.76 15.35
C LEU A 166 -13.81 2.54 14.38
N ASN A 167 -14.86 3.33 14.56
CA ASN A 167 -15.94 3.44 13.59
C ASN A 167 -15.81 4.78 12.85
N PRO A 168 -15.36 4.81 11.58
CA PRO A 168 -15.11 6.06 10.86
C PRO A 168 -16.30 7.03 10.84
N GLY A 169 -17.53 6.49 10.74
CA GLY A 169 -18.77 7.28 10.74
C GLY A 169 -18.98 8.10 12.02
N ASP A 170 -18.36 7.70 13.13
CA ASP A 170 -18.42 8.42 14.41
C ASP A 170 -17.42 9.59 14.50
N HIS A 171 -16.52 9.76 13.52
CA HIS A 171 -15.43 10.74 13.59
C HIS A 171 -15.32 11.65 12.37
N ILE A 172 -15.85 11.23 11.23
CA ILE A 172 -15.71 11.95 9.97
C ILE A 172 -16.41 13.31 9.98
N ARG A 173 -15.71 14.34 9.47
CA ARG A 173 -16.28 15.70 9.30
C ARG A 173 -16.21 16.23 7.88
N HIS A 174 -15.52 15.54 6.98
CA HIS A 174 -15.39 15.97 5.59
C HIS A 174 -15.39 14.77 4.66
N LEU A 175 -16.43 14.68 3.84
CA LEU A 175 -16.54 13.68 2.78
C LEU A 175 -16.69 14.36 1.42
N GLU A 176 -15.94 13.89 0.43
CA GLU A 176 -16.09 14.27 -0.96
C GLU A 176 -16.54 13.04 -1.78
N ILE A 177 -17.70 13.12 -2.43
CA ILE A 177 -18.26 12.06 -3.25
C ILE A 177 -18.11 12.47 -4.72
N ARG A 178 -17.37 11.68 -5.51
CA ARG A 178 -17.11 11.96 -6.92
C ARG A 178 -17.97 11.07 -7.81
N ILE A 179 -19.05 11.62 -8.37
CA ILE A 179 -20.00 10.92 -9.25
C ILE A 179 -19.48 10.99 -10.69
N LEU A 180 -19.16 9.83 -11.25
CA LEU A 180 -18.62 9.69 -12.61
C LEU A 180 -19.74 9.44 -13.64
N ALA A 181 -19.48 9.75 -14.91
CA ALA A 181 -20.45 9.65 -16.02
C ALA A 181 -21.19 8.30 -16.17
N HIS A 182 -20.61 7.20 -15.71
CA HIS A 182 -21.17 5.84 -15.87
C HIS A 182 -21.86 5.32 -14.60
N TYR A 183 -22.33 6.21 -13.72
CA TYR A 183 -22.92 5.80 -12.45
C TYR A 183 -24.27 5.09 -12.62
N ASN A 184 -24.55 4.13 -11.74
CA ASN A 184 -25.85 3.48 -11.64
C ASN A 184 -26.72 4.22 -10.60
N TYR A 185 -27.93 4.60 -10.97
CA TYR A 185 -28.87 5.32 -10.09
C TYR A 185 -29.20 4.55 -8.80
N ALA A 186 -29.35 3.22 -8.88
CA ALA A 186 -29.60 2.39 -7.70
C ALA A 186 -28.42 2.49 -6.71
N MET A 187 -27.19 2.50 -7.22
CA MET A 187 -26.00 2.69 -6.39
C MET A 187 -25.98 4.08 -5.75
N LEU A 188 -26.39 5.12 -6.50
CA LEU A 188 -26.49 6.50 -6.01
C LEU A 188 -27.34 6.56 -4.75
N LYS A 189 -28.55 6.00 -4.84
CA LYS A 189 -29.47 5.92 -3.72
C LYS A 189 -28.86 5.18 -2.52
N THR A 190 -28.34 3.97 -2.71
CA THR A 190 -27.77 3.16 -1.61
C THR A 190 -26.62 3.87 -0.88
N ASN A 191 -25.67 4.46 -1.60
CA ASN A 191 -24.55 5.14 -0.96
C ASN A 191 -24.97 6.44 -0.25
N MET A 192 -25.98 7.14 -0.78
CA MET A 192 -26.49 8.35 -0.13
C MET A 192 -27.34 8.02 1.10
N GLU A 193 -28.08 6.90 1.08
CA GLU A 193 -28.78 6.38 2.27
C GLU A 193 -27.81 6.05 3.40
N ALA A 194 -26.61 5.54 3.08
CA ALA A 194 -25.57 5.29 4.08
C ALA A 194 -25.11 6.58 4.80
N LEU A 195 -25.18 7.75 4.15
CA LEU A 195 -24.85 9.03 4.80
C LEU A 195 -25.82 9.37 5.93
N ARG A 196 -27.07 8.88 5.88
CA ARG A 196 -28.05 9.11 6.96
C ARG A 196 -27.65 8.44 8.27
N GLN A 197 -26.71 7.49 8.23
CA GLN A 197 -26.17 6.81 9.40
C GLN A 197 -25.09 7.64 10.13
N LEU A 198 -24.66 8.77 9.55
CA LEU A 198 -23.68 9.65 10.20
C LEU A 198 -24.26 10.28 11.45
N ARG A 199 -23.60 10.07 12.60
CA ARG A 199 -24.02 10.66 13.87
C ARG A 199 -23.67 12.14 14.00
N LEU A 200 -22.61 12.56 13.30
CA LEU A 200 -21.98 13.88 13.46
C LEU A 200 -22.39 14.88 12.38
N MET A 201 -23.70 15.05 12.15
CA MET A 201 -24.23 15.91 11.07
C MET A 201 -23.90 17.40 11.25
N ASN A 202 -23.98 17.93 12.47
CA ASN A 202 -23.65 19.33 12.76
C ASN A 202 -22.18 19.64 12.44
N GLY A 203 -21.96 20.47 11.42
CA GLY A 203 -20.62 20.83 10.96
C GLY A 203 -19.96 19.77 10.05
N PHE A 204 -20.68 18.71 9.68
CA PHE A 204 -20.24 17.79 8.64
C PHE A 204 -20.23 18.51 7.29
N ARG A 205 -19.13 18.39 6.54
CA ARG A 205 -18.98 18.96 5.20
C ARG A 205 -19.08 17.85 4.17
N LEU A 206 -20.14 17.89 3.36
CA LEU A 206 -20.32 17.01 2.22
C LEU A 206 -20.08 17.79 0.93
N ARG A 207 -19.12 17.34 0.15
CA ARG A 207 -18.93 17.81 -1.23
C ARG A 207 -19.34 16.72 -2.19
N ILE A 208 -20.23 17.02 -3.12
CA ILE A 208 -20.59 16.11 -4.22
C ILE A 208 -20.03 16.73 -5.51
N THR A 209 -19.12 16.04 -6.17
CA THR A 209 -18.52 16.47 -7.43
C THR A 209 -19.07 15.61 -8.56
N LEU A 210 -19.75 16.24 -9.51
CA LEU A 210 -20.26 15.61 -10.73
C LEU A 210 -19.17 15.72 -11.81
N GLU A 211 -18.69 14.59 -12.31
CA GLU A 211 -17.51 14.53 -13.15
C GLU A 211 -17.76 13.85 -14.51
N GLY A 212 -17.24 14.45 -15.57
CA GLY A 212 -17.35 13.91 -16.93
C GLY A 212 -18.70 14.21 -17.58
N ARG A 213 -19.20 13.31 -18.42
CA ARG A 213 -20.47 13.47 -19.15
C ARG A 213 -21.74 13.29 -18.29
N VAL A 214 -21.63 13.46 -16.97
CA VAL A 214 -22.80 13.45 -16.07
C VAL A 214 -23.80 14.54 -16.48
N THR A 215 -23.34 15.61 -17.13
CA THR A 215 -24.18 16.69 -17.67
C THR A 215 -25.31 16.20 -18.58
N GLU A 216 -25.09 15.17 -19.39
CA GLU A 216 -26.11 14.58 -20.27
C GLU A 216 -27.26 13.91 -19.48
N HIS A 217 -27.01 13.56 -18.22
CA HIS A 217 -27.98 12.92 -17.33
C HIS A 217 -28.28 13.77 -16.08
N LEU A 218 -27.83 15.02 -16.05
CA LEU A 218 -27.89 15.89 -14.89
C LEU A 218 -29.31 15.98 -14.28
N PRO A 219 -30.41 16.14 -15.06
CA PRO A 219 -31.75 16.19 -14.48
C PRO A 219 -32.16 14.90 -13.76
N LYS A 220 -31.62 13.73 -14.15
CA LYS A 220 -31.89 12.46 -13.45
C LYS A 220 -31.04 12.35 -12.19
N VAL A 221 -29.76 12.74 -12.23
CA VAL A 221 -28.88 12.77 -11.06
C VAL A 221 -29.47 13.66 -9.97
N LEU A 222 -29.86 14.88 -10.35
CA LEU A 222 -30.35 15.90 -9.44
C LEU A 222 -31.68 15.50 -8.80
N ARG A 223 -32.58 14.88 -9.59
CA ARG A 223 -33.82 14.28 -9.07
C ARG A 223 -33.57 13.29 -7.92
N ALA A 224 -32.46 12.54 -7.97
CA ALA A 224 -32.03 11.69 -6.87
C ALA A 224 -31.40 12.49 -5.73
N LEU A 225 -30.44 13.34 -6.06
CA LEU A 225 -29.57 13.97 -5.07
C LEU A 225 -30.27 15.03 -4.24
N VAL A 226 -31.13 15.85 -4.84
CA VAL A 226 -31.68 17.04 -4.20
C VAL A 226 -32.44 16.70 -2.92
N PRO A 227 -33.41 15.75 -2.91
CA PRO A 227 -34.11 15.41 -1.67
C PRO A 227 -33.15 14.97 -0.55
N MET A 228 -32.16 14.14 -0.88
CA MET A 228 -31.18 13.66 0.11
C MET A 228 -30.25 14.78 0.59
N CYS A 229 -29.87 15.71 -0.28
CA CYS A 229 -29.06 16.87 0.10
C CYS A 229 -29.84 17.83 1.02
N GLN A 230 -31.15 18.01 0.78
CA GLN A 230 -32.01 18.81 1.64
C GLN A 230 -32.13 18.18 3.03
N GLU A 231 -32.43 16.88 3.13
CA GLU A 231 -32.49 16.18 4.41
C GLU A 231 -31.17 16.29 5.20
N LEU A 232 -30.02 16.13 4.53
CA LEU A 232 -28.72 16.29 5.19
C LEU A 232 -28.47 17.72 5.66
N LYS A 233 -28.88 18.73 4.88
CA LYS A 233 -28.80 20.14 5.28
C LYS A 233 -29.67 20.44 6.50
N GLU A 234 -30.90 19.94 6.51
CA GLU A 234 -31.83 20.05 7.64
C GLU A 234 -31.27 19.38 8.90
N ALA A 235 -30.53 18.28 8.75
CA ALA A 235 -29.80 17.63 9.83
C ALA A 235 -28.53 18.39 10.30
N GLY A 236 -28.19 19.53 9.67
CA GLY A 236 -27.07 20.39 10.05
C GLY A 236 -25.78 20.20 9.24
N ALA A 237 -25.80 19.42 8.17
CA ALA A 237 -24.66 19.25 7.28
C ALA A 237 -24.49 20.44 6.31
N ASN A 238 -23.26 20.80 6.02
CA ASN A 238 -22.91 21.72 4.94
C ASN A 238 -22.70 20.93 3.64
N VAL A 239 -23.72 20.92 2.79
CA VAL A 239 -23.74 20.19 1.52
C VAL A 239 -23.46 21.13 0.35
N GLN A 240 -22.45 20.83 -0.46
CA GLN A 240 -22.08 21.54 -1.67
C GLN A 240 -22.07 20.59 -2.88
N VAL A 241 -22.70 20.99 -3.99
CA VAL A 241 -22.69 20.24 -5.24
C VAL A 241 -21.90 21.01 -6.29
N TRP A 242 -20.91 20.36 -6.89
CA TRP A 242 -19.99 20.94 -7.85
C TRP A 242 -20.09 20.21 -9.18
N GLU A 243 -20.09 20.95 -10.27
CA GLU A 243 -19.86 20.40 -11.61
C GLU A 243 -18.38 20.58 -11.97
N ALA A 244 -17.70 19.48 -12.29
CA ALA A 244 -16.32 19.50 -12.74
C ALA A 244 -16.23 19.09 -14.22
N GLN A 245 -15.86 20.05 -15.07
CA GLN A 245 -15.63 19.81 -16.49
C GLN A 245 -14.14 19.51 -16.73
N TYR A 246 -13.85 18.23 -17.01
CA TYR A 246 -12.47 17.72 -17.17
C TYR A 246 -11.63 18.47 -18.22
N ALA A 247 -12.25 19.10 -19.21
CA ALA A 247 -11.52 19.78 -20.29
C ALA A 247 -10.94 21.15 -19.90
N LEU A 248 -11.37 21.77 -18.78
CA LEU A 248 -11.07 23.18 -18.50
C LEU A 248 -10.63 23.48 -17.05
N GLU A 249 -10.51 22.48 -16.17
CA GLU A 249 -10.32 22.66 -14.71
C GLU A 249 -11.33 23.63 -14.05
N ARG A 250 -12.41 23.99 -14.76
CA ARG A 250 -13.46 24.86 -14.25
C ARG A 250 -14.37 24.05 -13.34
N LYS A 251 -14.43 24.47 -12.08
CA LYS A 251 -15.41 24.00 -11.10
C LYS A 251 -16.50 25.04 -10.96
N ARG A 252 -17.74 24.64 -11.21
CA ARG A 252 -18.91 25.49 -10.99
C ARG A 252 -19.65 24.98 -9.77
N LEU A 253 -19.84 25.84 -8.76
CA LEU A 253 -20.76 25.54 -7.67
C LEU A 253 -22.18 25.63 -8.24
N LEU A 254 -22.96 24.57 -8.04
CA LEU A 254 -24.36 24.56 -8.43
C LEU A 254 -25.20 24.92 -7.20
N ASP A 255 -25.99 25.98 -7.31
CA ASP A 255 -26.95 26.32 -6.26
C ASP A 255 -28.17 25.41 -6.37
N LEU A 256 -28.53 24.74 -5.26
CA LEU A 256 -29.60 23.75 -5.26
C LEU A 256 -30.98 24.32 -5.64
N PRO A 257 -31.37 25.54 -5.22
CA PRO A 257 -32.63 26.17 -5.64
C PRO A 257 -32.65 26.47 -7.14
N ASP A 258 -31.57 27.02 -7.70
CA ASP A 258 -31.47 27.30 -9.14
C ASP A 258 -31.58 26.01 -9.97
N LEU A 259 -30.98 24.93 -9.47
CA LEU A 259 -31.07 23.62 -10.10
C LEU A 259 -32.50 23.08 -10.14
N LEU A 260 -33.27 23.23 -9.06
CA LEU A 260 -34.66 22.79 -9.01
C LEU A 260 -35.52 23.54 -10.04
N ASN A 261 -35.37 24.86 -10.13
CA ASN A 261 -36.09 25.69 -11.09
C ASN A 261 -35.76 25.31 -12.55
N SER A 262 -34.52 24.90 -12.83
CA SER A 262 -34.10 24.46 -14.16
C SER A 262 -34.68 23.10 -14.60
N MET A 263 -35.31 22.36 -13.70
CA MET A 263 -35.87 21.04 -13.97
C MET A 263 -37.37 21.05 -14.28
N GLU A 264 -38.07 22.15 -14.01
CA GLU A 264 -39.51 22.31 -14.24
C GLU A 264 -39.86 22.88 -15.62
N GLY A 265 -38.85 23.33 -16.39
CA GLY A 265 -38.99 23.81 -17.78
C GLY A 265 -38.43 22.83 -18.80
#